data_AF-A0A963UM95-F1
#
_entry.id   AF-A0A963UM95-F1
#
_cell.length_a   1.000
_cell.length_b   1.000
_cell.length_c   1.000
_cell.angle_alpha   90.00
_cell.angle_beta   90.00
_cell.angle_gamma   90.00
#
_symmetry.space_group_name_H-M   'P 1'
#
loop_
_entity.id
_entity.type
_entity.pdbx_description
1 polymer ?
#
loop_
_entity_poly.entity_id
_entity_poly.type
_entity_poly.pdbx_seq_one_letter_code
_entity_poly.pdbx_strand_id
1 'polypeptide(L)'
;MTIPNELIDRLSSETGLRMTERARQGRRRALATISGFCVTVTTNGQSTQDVLFDAVPTIGQIAARVGPDAFIVSVAMKRRPLRERLRLALAAE
;
A
#
# COMPACT_ATOMS: atom_id res chain seq x y z
N MET A 1 3.94 23.99 14.72
CA MET A 1 2.46 24.08 14.76
C MET A 1 2.00 23.58 16.11
N THR A 2 1.49 24.47 16.96
CA THR A 2 0.92 24.12 18.26
C THR A 2 -0.54 23.75 18.07
N ILE A 3 -0.93 22.55 18.53
CA ILE A 3 -2.32 22.09 18.45
C ILE A 3 -3.13 22.83 19.53
N PRO A 4 -4.28 23.45 19.22
CA PRO A 4 -5.09 24.16 20.23
C PRO A 4 -5.61 23.19 21.31
N ASN A 5 -5.55 23.58 22.57
CA ASN A 5 -6.00 22.75 23.71
C ASN A 5 -7.48 22.33 23.58
N GLU A 6 -8.34 23.19 23.05
CA GLU A 6 -9.75 22.85 22.77
C GLU A 6 -9.91 21.70 21.76
N LEU A 7 -8.98 21.59 20.80
CA LEU A 7 -8.97 20.50 19.83
C LEU A 7 -8.55 19.19 20.52
N ILE A 8 -7.60 19.26 21.44
CA ILE A 8 -7.13 18.12 22.24
C ILE A 8 -8.26 17.60 23.11
N ASP A 9 -8.99 18.47 23.82
CA ASP A 9 -10.11 18.07 24.68
C ASP A 9 -11.27 17.47 23.86
N ARG A 10 -11.60 18.06 22.72
CA ARG A 10 -12.62 17.51 21.80
C ARG A 10 -12.23 16.14 21.25
N LEU A 11 -10.97 15.95 20.87
CA LEU A 11 -10.46 14.67 20.36
C LEU A 11 -10.28 13.61 21.46
N SER A 12 -10.12 14.03 22.71
CA SER A 12 -9.99 13.16 23.88
C SER A 12 -11.34 12.68 24.42
N SER A 13 -12.45 13.33 24.02
CA SER A 13 -13.80 12.83 24.30
C SER A 13 -14.08 11.51 23.57
N GLU A 14 -14.96 10.66 24.12
CA GLU A 14 -15.37 9.39 23.49
C GLU A 14 -15.89 9.59 22.05
N THR A 15 -16.62 10.69 21.82
CA THR A 15 -17.10 11.12 20.49
C THR A 15 -15.94 11.48 19.56
N GLY A 16 -14.94 12.23 20.05
CA GLY A 16 -13.74 12.59 19.30
C GLY A 16 -12.88 11.38 18.91
N LEU A 17 -12.73 10.42 19.82
CA LEU A 17 -12.05 9.15 19.55
C LEU A 17 -12.78 8.34 18.47
N ARG A 18 -14.11 8.23 18.56
CA ARG A 18 -14.94 7.55 17.54
C ARG A 18 -14.84 8.20 16.17
N MET A 19 -14.86 9.54 16.10
CA MET A 19 -14.71 10.28 14.83
C MET A 19 -13.32 10.07 14.23
N THR A 20 -12.27 10.13 15.05
CA THR A 20 -10.89 9.88 14.62
C THR A 20 -10.73 8.45 14.10
N GLU A 21 -11.32 7.48 14.78
CA GLU A 21 -11.27 6.09 14.36
C GLU A 21 -12.03 5.85 13.06
N ARG A 22 -13.20 6.47 12.88
CA ARG A 22 -13.93 6.46 11.59
C ARG A 22 -13.08 7.07 10.47
N ALA A 23 -12.44 8.21 10.71
CA ALA A 23 -11.57 8.84 9.71
C ALA A 23 -10.36 7.94 9.37
N ARG A 24 -9.73 7.31 10.37
CA ARG A 24 -8.65 6.34 10.18
C ARG A 24 -9.12 5.11 9.40
N GLN A 25 -10.30 4.58 9.70
CA GLN A 25 -10.89 3.47 8.96
C GLN A 25 -11.17 3.85 7.50
N GLY A 26 -11.79 5.01 7.26
CA GLY A 26 -12.04 5.53 5.92
C GLY A 26 -10.74 5.67 5.12
N ARG A 27 -9.71 6.24 5.74
CA ARG A 27 -8.36 6.33 5.15
C ARG A 27 -7.76 4.94 4.87
N ARG A 28 -7.80 4.01 5.82
CA ARG A 28 -7.28 2.64 5.62
C ARG A 28 -7.99 1.93 4.46
N ARG A 29 -9.30 2.07 4.34
CA ARG A 29 -10.09 1.53 3.22
C ARG A 29 -9.68 2.15 1.90
N ALA A 30 -9.64 3.48 1.80
CA ALA A 30 -9.22 4.18 0.59
C ALA A 30 -7.79 3.81 0.18
N LEU A 31 -6.88 3.65 1.15
CA LEU A 31 -5.52 3.22 0.90
C LEU A 31 -5.44 1.78 0.42
N ALA A 32 -6.22 0.87 1.00
CA ALA A 32 -6.29 -0.51 0.54
C ALA A 32 -6.76 -0.60 -0.92
N THR A 33 -7.74 0.21 -1.33
CA THR A 33 -8.24 0.25 -2.72
C THR A 33 -7.18 0.67 -3.74
N ILE A 34 -6.24 1.53 -3.36
CA ILE A 34 -5.20 2.03 -4.27
C ILE A 34 -3.83 1.37 -4.04
N SER A 35 -3.74 0.38 -3.15
CA SER A 35 -2.50 -0.33 -2.84
C SER A 35 -2.50 -1.71 -3.46
N GLY A 36 -1.31 -2.18 -3.86
CA GLY A 36 -1.09 -3.54 -4.34
C GLY A 36 0.01 -4.22 -3.52
N PHE A 37 0.13 -5.53 -3.71
CA PHE A 37 1.22 -6.31 -3.13
C PHE A 37 2.49 -6.04 -3.94
N CYS A 38 3.47 -5.39 -3.34
CA CYS A 38 4.74 -5.08 -3.97
C CYS A 38 5.81 -6.03 -3.45
N VAL A 39 6.44 -6.73 -4.38
CA VAL A 39 7.62 -7.55 -4.12
C VAL A 39 8.81 -6.80 -4.68
N THR A 40 9.73 -6.38 -3.82
CA THR A 40 11.01 -5.79 -4.24
C THR A 40 12.01 -6.91 -4.43
N VAL A 41 12.57 -7.05 -5.62
CA VAL A 41 13.53 -8.11 -5.97
C VAL A 41 14.84 -7.54 -6.51
N THR A 42 15.90 -8.34 -6.48
CA THR A 42 17.18 -8.07 -7.13
C THR A 42 17.68 -9.32 -7.85
N THR A 43 18.33 -9.17 -9.00
CA THR A 43 18.94 -10.27 -9.76
C THR A 43 20.47 -10.25 -9.72
N ASN A 44 21.06 -9.14 -9.30
CA ASN A 44 22.50 -8.91 -9.28
C ASN A 44 23.05 -8.49 -7.90
N GLY A 45 22.18 -8.37 -6.90
CA GLY A 45 22.53 -7.91 -5.55
C GLY A 45 22.87 -6.41 -5.44
N GLN A 46 22.74 -5.64 -6.52
CA GLN A 46 23.08 -4.22 -6.57
C GLN A 46 21.87 -3.33 -6.82
N SER A 47 21.08 -3.65 -7.85
CA SER A 47 19.87 -2.91 -8.22
C SER A 47 18.62 -3.66 -7.77
N THR A 48 17.61 -2.90 -7.36
CA THR A 48 16.30 -3.45 -6.99
C THR A 48 15.24 -3.01 -7.98
N GLN A 49 14.23 -3.85 -8.13
CA GLN A 49 13.03 -3.55 -8.92
C GLN A 49 11.78 -3.95 -8.14
N ASP A 50 10.74 -3.15 -8.29
CA ASP A 50 9.44 -3.38 -7.67
C ASP A 50 8.51 -4.09 -8.65
N VAL A 51 7.92 -5.21 -8.21
CA VAL A 51 6.93 -5.96 -8.96
C VAL A 51 5.62 -5.95 -8.20
N LEU A 52 4.57 -5.41 -8.84
CA LEU A 52 3.25 -5.28 -8.25
C LEU A 52 2.34 -6.45 -8.64
N PHE A 53 1.63 -6.98 -7.66
CA PHE A 53 0.65 -8.05 -7.78
C PHE A 53 -0.72 -7.57 -7.30
N ASP A 54 -1.77 -7.98 -8.03
CA ASP A 54 -3.15 -7.59 -7.76
C ASP A 54 -3.76 -8.35 -6.57
N ALA A 55 -3.26 -9.56 -6.31
CA ALA A 55 -3.60 -10.39 -5.16
C ALA A 55 -2.33 -10.80 -4.40
N VAL A 56 -2.48 -11.33 -3.18
CA VAL A 56 -1.34 -11.85 -2.38
C VAL A 56 -0.64 -12.93 -3.20
N PRO A 57 0.61 -12.74 -3.63
CA PRO A 57 1.28 -13.73 -4.45
C PRO A 57 1.88 -14.84 -3.58
N THR A 58 1.80 -16.08 -4.05
CA THR A 58 2.60 -17.18 -3.47
C THR A 58 4.04 -17.10 -3.94
N ILE A 59 4.97 -17.77 -3.25
CA ILE A 59 6.39 -17.82 -3.67
C ILE A 59 6.51 -18.36 -5.11
N GLY A 60 5.73 -19.38 -5.47
CA GLY A 60 5.73 -19.92 -6.84
C GLY A 60 5.24 -18.93 -7.89
N GLN A 61 4.22 -18.11 -7.58
CA GLN A 61 3.74 -17.06 -8.47
C GLN A 61 4.75 -15.91 -8.62
N ILE A 62 5.50 -15.61 -7.55
CA ILE A 62 6.64 -14.68 -7.63
C ILE A 62 7.69 -15.26 -8.58
N ALA A 63 8.16 -16.47 -8.33
CA ALA A 63 9.17 -17.13 -9.16
C ALA A 63 8.76 -17.23 -10.65
N ALA A 64 7.49 -17.54 -10.93
CA ALA A 64 6.97 -17.59 -12.29
C ALA A 64 7.02 -16.24 -13.03
N ARG A 65 6.97 -15.11 -12.30
CA ARG A 65 6.94 -13.76 -12.89
C ARG A 65 8.31 -13.08 -12.96
N VAL A 66 9.14 -13.25 -11.92
CA VAL A 66 10.50 -12.64 -11.86
C VAL A 66 11.63 -13.59 -12.26
N GLY A 67 11.35 -14.89 -12.39
CA GLY A 67 12.35 -15.92 -12.65
C GLY A 67 12.89 -16.55 -11.36
N PRO A 68 13.44 -17.77 -11.45
CA PRO A 68 13.92 -18.53 -10.29
C PRO A 68 15.21 -17.95 -9.68
N ASP A 69 15.98 -17.19 -10.45
CA ASP A 69 17.28 -16.63 -10.02
C ASP A 69 17.15 -15.26 -9.33
N ALA A 70 15.93 -14.77 -9.15
CA ALA A 70 15.67 -13.50 -8.48
C ALA A 70 15.65 -13.65 -6.95
N PHE A 71 16.34 -12.77 -6.24
CA PHE A 71 16.30 -12.68 -4.79
C PHE A 71 15.21 -11.72 -4.34
N ILE A 72 14.40 -12.15 -3.37
CA ILE A 72 13.36 -11.30 -2.74
C ILE A 72 14.01 -10.49 -1.62
N VAL A 73 13.89 -9.16 -1.71
CA VAL A 73 14.39 -8.22 -0.69
C VAL A 73 13.29 -7.87 0.31
N SER A 74 12.07 -7.62 -0.17
CA SER A 74 10.92 -7.33 0.70
C SER A 74 9.58 -7.63 0.03
N VAL A 75 8.56 -7.89 0.86
CA VAL A 75 7.16 -7.99 0.45
C VAL A 75 6.34 -7.03 1.31
N ALA A 76 5.67 -6.06 0.67
CA ALA A 76 4.92 -5.03 1.37
C ALA A 76 3.71 -4.55 0.57
N MET A 77 2.72 -4.00 1.25
CA MET A 77 1.65 -3.24 0.58
C MET A 77 2.17 -1.86 0.21
N LYS A 78 2.25 -1.55 -1.08
CA LYS A 78 2.61 -0.21 -1.57
C LYS A 78 1.47 0.38 -2.39
N ARG A 79 1.33 1.71 -2.32
CA ARG A 79 0.39 2.43 -3.20
C ARG A 79 0.84 2.26 -4.65
N ARG A 80 -0.12 1.97 -5.54
CA ARG A 80 0.15 1.94 -6.97
C ARG A 80 0.51 3.35 -7.47
N PRO A 81 1.49 3.47 -8.38
CA PRO A 81 1.77 4.71 -9.08
C PRO A 81 0.52 5.25 -9.79
N LEU A 82 0.38 6.57 -9.89
CA LEU A 82 -0.77 7.21 -10.56
C LEU A 82 -0.95 6.72 -12.00
N ARG A 83 0.15 6.58 -12.75
CA ARG A 83 0.14 6.10 -14.14
C ARG A 83 -0.46 4.71 -14.27
N GLU A 84 -0.13 3.81 -13.35
CA GLU A 84 -0.67 2.44 -13.36
C GLU A 84 -2.16 2.44 -13.02
N ARG A 85 -2.58 3.25 -12.05
CA ARG A 85 -4.00 3.42 -11.71
C ARG A 85 -4.82 3.92 -12.90
N LEU A 86 -4.30 4.88 -13.66
CA LEU A 86 -4.95 5.40 -14.87
C LEU A 86 -5.04 4.33 -15.96
N ARG A 87 -3.96 3.57 -16.19
CA ARG A 87 -3.96 2.47 -17.15
C ARG A 87 -5.00 1.40 -16.82
N LEU A 88 -5.15 1.03 -15.55
CA LEU A 88 -6.14 0.04 -15.12
C LEU A 88 -7.58 0.56 -15.27
N ALA A 89 -7.82 1.84 -14.97
CA ALA A 89 -9.13 2.46 -15.16
C ALA A 89 -9.54 2.45 -16.65
N LEU A 90 -8.60 2.79 -17.54
CA LEU A 90 -8.83 2.77 -18.99
C LEU A 90 -9.01 1.35 -19.56
N ALA A 91 -8.44 0.33 -18.93
CA ALA A 91 -8.59 -1.07 -19.35
C ALA A 91 -9.88 -1.73 -18.83
N ALA A 92 -10.62 -1.05 -17.96
CA ALA A 92 -11.88 -1.52 -17.38
C ALA A 92 -13.14 -0.92 -18.04
N GLU A 93 -12.96 0.00 -19.00
CA GLU A 93 -13.99 0.51 -19.94
C GLU A 93 -14.04 -0.35 -21.20
#